data_AF-A0A377Z3Z3-F1
#
_entry.id   AF-A0A377Z3Z3-F1
#
_cell.length_a   1.000
_cell.length_b   1.000
_cell.length_c   1.000
_cell.angle_alpha   90.00
_cell.angle_beta   90.00
_cell.angle_gamma   90.00
#
_symmetry.space_group_name_H-M   'P 1'
#
loop_
_entity.id
_entity.type
_entity.pdbx_description
1 polymer ?
#
loop_
_entity_poly.entity_id
_entity_poly.type
_entity_poly.pdbx_seq_one_letter_code
_entity_poly.pdbx_strand_id
1 'polypeptide(L)' 'MARLGKPQEPAQALLFLASPLASFTTGAALDVSGGFCRHL' A
#
# COMPACT_ATOMS: atom_id res chain seq x y z
N MET A 1 7.45 -10.83 -10.38
CA MET A 1 7.46 -9.35 -10.45
C MET A 1 7.63 -8.95 -11.89
N ALA A 2 6.67 -8.22 -12.45
CA ALA A 2 6.61 -7.98 -13.89
C ALA A 2 7.12 -6.60 -14.32
N ARG A 3 7.23 -5.63 -13.38
CA ARG A 3 7.68 -4.27 -13.65
C ARG A 3 7.99 -3.50 -12.37
N LEU A 4 8.66 -2.36 -12.50
CA LEU A 4 8.71 -1.34 -11.46
C LEU A 4 7.33 -0.67 -11.30
N GLY A 5 6.93 -0.43 -10.05
CA GLY A 5 5.72 0.30 -9.73
C GLY A 5 5.80 1.77 -10.14
N LYS A 6 4.67 2.36 -10.50
CA LYS A 6 4.53 3.80 -10.70
C LYS A 6 4.31 4.50 -9.36
N PRO A 7 4.76 5.75 -9.18
CA PRO A 7 4.58 6.48 -7.91
C PRO A 7 3.11 6.68 -7.52
N GLN A 8 2.17 6.62 -8.47
CA GLN A 8 0.74 6.71 -8.18
C GLN A 8 0.21 5.51 -7.40
N GLU A 9 0.83 4.33 -7.54
CA GLU A 9 0.38 3.10 -6.88
C GLU A 9 0.49 3.20 -5.34
N PRO A 10 1.64 3.57 -4.74
CA PRO A 10 1.71 3.85 -3.30
C PRO A 10 0.96 5.11 -2.89
N ALA A 11 0.84 6.13 -3.75
CA ALA A 11 0.10 7.35 -3.42
C ALA A 11 -1.40 7.07 -3.19
N GLN A 12 -2.01 6.15 -3.95
CA GLN A 12 -3.39 5.72 -3.72
C GLN A 12 -3.56 4.96 -2.40
N ALA A 13 -2.57 4.15 -2.01
CA ALA A 13 -2.58 3.48 -0.72
C ALA A 13 -2.51 4.48 0.45
N LEU A 14 -1.68 5.53 0.32
CA LEU A 14 -1.64 6.64 1.29
C LEU A 14 -2.97 7.38 1.35
N LEU A 15 -3.58 7.68 0.20
CA LEU A 15 -4.88 8.34 0.13
C LEU A 15 -5.97 7.51 0.82
N PHE A 16 -5.99 6.19 0.60
CA PHE A 16 -6.88 5.28 1.30
C PHE A 16 -6.68 5.37 2.82
N LEU A 17 -5.44 5.27 3.30
CA LEU A 17 -5.12 5.34 4.74
C LEU A 17 -5.48 6.70 5.36
N ALA A 18 -5.37 7.79 4.59
CA ALA A 18 -5.76 9.12 5.03
C ALA A 18 -7.28 9.39 4.96
N SER A 19 -8.05 8.48 4.37
CA SER A 19 -9.48 8.65 4.16
C SER A 19 -10.33 8.06 5.30
N PRO A 20 -11.61 8.44 5.43
CA PRO A 20 -12.54 7.81 6.38
C PRO A 20 -12.73 6.29 6.17
N LEU A 21 -12.39 5.77 4.99
CA LEU A 21 -12.48 4.33 4.70
C LEU A 21 -11.51 3.51 5.54
N ALA A 22 -10.42 4.12 6.02
CA ALA A 22 -9.46 3.48 6.91
C ALA A 22 -9.71 3.78 8.40
N SER A 23 -10.90 4.28 8.77
CA SER A 23 -11.23 4.69 10.15
C SER A 23 -11.08 3.58 11.20
N PHE A 24 -11.10 2.31 10.80
CA PHE A 24 -10.89 1.16 11.69
C PHE A 24 -9.56 0.43 11.44
N THR A 25 -8.68 1.01 10.64
CA THR A 25 -7.37 0.43 10.29
C THR A 25 -6.28 1.20 11.02
N THR A 26 -5.68 0.58 12.03
CA THR A 26 -4.54 1.12 12.77
C THR A 26 -3.52 0.01 13.08
N GLY A 27 -2.24 0.36 13.19
CA GLY A 27 -1.15 -0.59 13.46
C GLY A 27 -0.86 -1.61 12.34
N ALA A 28 -1.53 -1.50 11.20
CA ALA A 28 -1.36 -2.40 10.06
C ALA A 28 -0.27 -1.91 9.10
N ALA A 29 0.47 -2.84 8.50
CA ALA A 29 1.40 -2.56 7.40
C ALA A 29 0.75 -2.94 6.07
N LEU A 30 0.61 -1.97 5.16
CA LEU A 30 0.07 -2.17 3.82
C LEU A 30 1.21 -2.28 2.80
N ASP A 31 1.46 -3.49 2.29
CA ASP A 31 2.48 -3.71 1.26
C ASP A 31 2.00 -3.23 -0.10
N VAL A 32 2.78 -2.35 -0.74
CA VAL A 32 2.54 -1.84 -2.10
C VAL A 32 3.74 -2.13 -3.00
N SER A 33 4.45 -3.22 -2.73
CA SER A 33 5.71 -3.56 -3.43
C SER A 33 5.49 -4.45 -4.65
N GLY A 34 4.23 -4.69 -5.06
CA GLY A 34 3.90 -5.63 -6.14
C GLY A 34 4.26 -7.08 -5.80
N GLY A 35 4.27 -7.44 -4.51
CA GLY A 35 4.58 -8.78 -4.02
C GLY A 35 6.06 -9.05 -3.74
N PHE A 36 6.94 -8.05 -3.84
CA PHE A 36 8.38 -8.20 -3.54
C PHE A 36 8.64 -8.64 -2.10
N CYS A 37 7.93 -8.05 -1.14
CA CYS A 37 8.19 -8.23 0.29
C CYS A 37 7.47 -9.45 0.89
N ARG A 38 6.86 -10.32 0.07
CA ARG A 38 6.02 -11.45 0.53
C ARG A 38 6.80 -12.64 1.16
N HIS A 39 8.09 -12.48 1.45
CA HIS A 39 8.96 -13.56 1.94
C HIS A 39 9.90 -13.13 3.07
N LEU A 40 9.62 -11.99 3.72
CA LEU A 40 10.30 -11.55 4.95
C LEU A 40 9.40 -11.75 6.15
#